data_AF-A0A1M7NIT0-F1
#
_entry.id   AF-A0A1M7NIT0-F1
#
_cell.length_a   1.000
_cell.length_b   1.000
_cell.length_c   1.000
_cell.angle_alpha   90.00
_cell.angle_beta   90.00
_cell.angle_gamma   90.00
#
_symmetry.space_group_name_H-M   'P 1'
#
loop_
_entity.id
_entity.type
_entity.pdbx_description
1 polymer ?
#
loop_
_entity_poly.entity_id
_entity_poly.type
_entity_poly.pdbx_seq_one_letter_code
_entity_poly.pdbx_strand_id
1 'polypeptide(L)'
;MEFLKEILGEEYPKFEAAINTYNSLPDNKDKQVKIANLGGGGYVSIEKYNTAVTERDNNKTLLDTANNALEQFKDVDVTELQGEITKLKKDLSSKETEFSTKLAEIEYTSAVQEYFKGFKFTSELAKKAALEEFKKKELKLENGQFLGGDDFMKQLKESNPTAFEDEEDEKKPVIIKGTKQRKQGEKMTLSEAMKYKNEHPEVDITTLI
;
A
#
# COMPACT_ATOMS: atom_id res chain seq x y z
N MET A 1 74.41 -3.80 39.36
CA MET A 1 75.33 -4.43 40.33
C MET A 1 75.63 -3.52 41.53
N GLU A 2 75.40 -2.21 41.45
CA GLU A 2 75.63 -1.29 42.59
C GLU A 2 74.95 -1.74 43.90
N PHE A 3 73.72 -2.26 43.82
CA PHE A 3 73.03 -2.83 45.00
C PHE A 3 73.79 -4.01 45.65
N LEU A 4 74.53 -4.81 44.88
CA LEU A 4 75.35 -5.89 45.43
C LEU A 4 76.65 -5.37 46.03
N LYS A 5 77.25 -4.32 45.44
CA LYS A 5 78.42 -3.65 46.02
C LYS A 5 78.09 -3.04 47.38
N GLU A 6 76.91 -2.44 47.50
CA GLU A 6 76.42 -1.85 48.75
C GLU A 6 76.19 -2.91 49.85
N ILE A 7 75.66 -4.09 49.49
CA ILE A 7 75.38 -5.18 50.45
C ILE A 7 76.65 -5.96 50.84
N LEU A 8 77.52 -6.27 49.87
CA LEU A 8 78.67 -7.16 50.07
C LEU A 8 79.95 -6.43 50.46
N GLY A 9 80.05 -5.12 50.20
CA GLY A 9 81.23 -4.30 50.54
C GLY A 9 82.53 -4.92 50.02
N GLU A 10 83.48 -5.17 50.93
CA GLU A 10 84.80 -5.75 50.62
C GLU A 10 84.75 -7.18 50.07
N GLU A 11 83.65 -7.91 50.24
CA GLU A 11 83.47 -9.28 49.73
C GLU A 11 82.98 -9.31 48.27
N TYR A 12 82.52 -8.17 47.73
CA TYR A 12 82.02 -8.06 46.34
C TYR A 12 83.03 -8.56 45.28
N PRO A 13 84.33 -8.20 45.31
CA PRO A 13 85.29 -8.66 44.31
C PRO A 13 85.42 -10.19 44.24
N LYS A 14 85.31 -10.88 45.38
CA LYS A 14 85.35 -12.35 45.42
C LYS A 14 84.11 -12.95 44.75
N PHE A 15 82.94 -12.38 45.00
CA PHE A 15 81.68 -12.77 44.37
C PHE A 15 81.71 -12.57 42.85
N GLU A 16 82.15 -11.39 42.39
CA GLU A 16 82.26 -11.05 40.96
C GLU A 16 83.23 -12.00 40.25
N ALA A 17 84.39 -12.29 40.85
CA ALA A 17 85.36 -13.24 40.31
C ALA A 17 84.77 -14.67 40.17
N ALA A 18 83.98 -15.13 41.14
CA ALA A 18 83.34 -16.44 41.09
C ALA A 18 82.32 -16.54 39.95
N ILE A 19 81.46 -15.52 39.78
CA ILE A 19 80.49 -15.47 38.68
C ILE A 19 81.19 -15.41 37.32
N ASN A 20 82.21 -14.57 37.18
CA ASN A 20 82.98 -14.45 35.93
C ASN A 20 83.70 -15.76 35.58
N THR A 21 84.28 -16.43 36.57
CA THR A 21 84.92 -17.74 36.38
C THR A 21 83.90 -18.77 35.90
N TYR A 22 82.73 -18.86 36.56
CA TYR A 22 81.67 -19.77 36.14
C TYR A 22 81.18 -19.47 34.71
N ASN A 23 80.94 -18.20 34.39
CA ASN A 23 80.42 -17.77 33.08
C ASN A 23 81.43 -17.88 31.92
N SER A 24 82.73 -17.95 32.23
CA SER A 24 83.81 -18.06 31.24
C SER A 24 84.10 -19.51 30.83
N LEU A 25 83.57 -20.50 31.55
CA LEU A 25 83.75 -21.91 31.21
C LEU A 25 82.97 -22.25 29.92
N PRO A 26 83.59 -22.96 28.95
CA PRO A 26 82.94 -23.34 27.69
C PRO A 26 81.61 -24.08 27.89
N ASP A 27 81.55 -24.97 28.89
CA ASP A 27 80.36 -25.78 29.22
C ASP A 27 79.17 -24.95 29.74
N ASN A 28 79.43 -23.72 30.19
CA ASN A 28 78.44 -22.82 30.76
C ASN A 28 77.99 -21.73 29.79
N LYS A 29 78.40 -21.78 28.51
CA LYS A 29 78.03 -20.79 27.50
C LYS A 29 76.52 -20.55 27.42
N ASP A 30 75.73 -21.61 27.51
CA ASP A 30 74.26 -21.56 27.46
C ASP A 30 73.60 -21.49 28.86
N LYS A 31 74.41 -21.48 29.93
CA LYS A 31 73.96 -21.51 31.34
C LYS A 31 74.53 -20.36 32.17
N GLN A 32 74.96 -19.28 31.52
CA GLN A 32 75.56 -18.14 32.21
C GLN A 32 74.61 -17.56 33.26
N VAL A 33 75.15 -17.31 34.45
CA VAL A 33 74.42 -16.64 35.52
C VAL A 33 74.33 -15.15 35.22
N LYS A 34 73.10 -14.65 35.13
CA LYS A 34 72.77 -13.22 35.02
C LYS A 34 71.99 -12.81 36.24
N ILE A 35 72.34 -11.68 36.83
CA ILE A 35 71.75 -11.20 38.07
C ILE A 35 71.05 -9.89 37.81
N ALA A 36 69.78 -9.80 38.22
CA ALA A 36 68.97 -8.61 38.14
C ALA A 36 68.25 -8.36 39.47
N ASN A 37 67.95 -7.09 39.77
CA ASN A 37 67.12 -6.72 40.90
C ASN A 37 65.64 -6.75 40.49
N LEU A 38 64.88 -7.73 40.98
CA LEU A 38 63.44 -7.88 40.69
C LEU A 38 62.60 -6.73 41.28
N GLY A 39 63.04 -6.11 42.37
CA GLY A 39 62.37 -4.95 42.97
C GLY A 39 62.43 -3.68 42.12
N GLY A 40 63.31 -3.64 41.10
CA GLY A 40 63.40 -2.54 40.16
C GLY A 40 62.25 -2.46 39.14
N GLY A 41 61.31 -3.42 39.15
CA GLY A 41 60.09 -3.40 38.34
C GLY A 41 60.27 -3.69 36.85
N GLY A 42 61.51 -3.85 36.36
CA GLY A 42 61.80 -4.12 34.95
C GLY A 42 61.59 -5.57 34.49
N TYR A 43 61.18 -6.47 35.38
CA TYR A 43 61.02 -7.90 35.08
C TYR A 43 59.69 -8.43 35.61
N VAL A 44 59.03 -9.24 34.79
CA VAL A 44 57.82 -10.00 35.14
C VAL A 44 58.06 -11.48 34.85
N SER A 45 57.28 -12.36 35.49
CA SER A 45 57.34 -13.78 35.15
C SER A 45 56.86 -14.00 33.71
N ILE A 46 57.42 -15.03 33.06
CA ILE A 46 57.04 -15.40 31.69
C ILE A 46 55.54 -15.70 31.58
N GLU A 47 54.95 -16.30 32.63
CA GLU A 47 53.52 -16.57 32.71
C GLU A 47 52.70 -15.27 32.66
N LYS A 48 53.02 -14.28 33.50
CA LYS A 48 52.32 -12.99 33.51
C LYS A 48 52.49 -12.24 32.18
N TYR A 49 53.68 -12.30 31.60
CA TYR A 49 53.94 -11.71 30.29
C TYR A 49 53.08 -12.37 29.21
N ASN A 50 53.05 -13.70 29.14
CA ASN A 50 52.26 -14.44 28.16
C ASN A 50 50.75 -14.22 28.34
N THR A 51 50.26 -14.16 29.57
CA THR A 51 48.86 -13.81 29.86
C THR A 51 48.53 -12.41 29.34
N ALA A 52 49.35 -11.40 29.66
CA ALA A 52 49.14 -10.03 29.19
C ALA A 52 49.20 -9.91 27.65
N VAL A 53 50.10 -10.65 27.00
CA VAL A 53 50.17 -10.72 25.53
C VAL A 53 48.89 -11.34 24.95
N THR A 54 48.43 -12.44 25.53
CA THR A 54 47.20 -13.13 25.10
C THR A 54 45.97 -12.24 25.25
N GLU A 55 45.82 -11.57 26.40
CA GLU A 55 44.73 -10.62 26.63
C GLU A 55 44.78 -9.45 25.65
N ARG A 56 45.98 -8.90 25.40
CA ARG A 56 46.18 -7.82 24.43
C ARG A 56 45.80 -8.26 23.02
N ASP A 57 46.18 -9.46 22.61
CA ASP A 57 45.86 -9.98 21.27
C ASP A 57 44.36 -10.30 21.12
N ASN A 58 43.72 -10.80 22.17
CA ASN A 58 42.27 -10.96 22.21
C ASN A 58 41.55 -9.60 22.10
N ASN A 59 41.96 -8.61 22.89
CA ASN A 59 41.38 -7.27 22.86
C ASN A 59 41.57 -6.58 21.51
N LYS A 60 42.74 -6.76 20.88
CA LYS A 60 43.01 -6.26 19.54
C LYS A 60 42.07 -6.90 18.53
N THR A 61 41.88 -8.22 18.59
CA THR A 61 40.96 -8.94 17.71
C THR A 61 39.51 -8.46 17.88
N LEU A 62 39.08 -8.23 19.12
CA LEU A 62 37.75 -7.68 19.41
C LEU A 62 37.58 -6.26 18.85
N LEU A 63 38.60 -5.42 19.00
CA LEU A 63 38.59 -4.05 18.50
C LEU A 63 38.55 -4.01 16.97
N ASP A 64 39.34 -4.85 16.30
CA ASP A 64 39.32 -4.97 14.84
C ASP A 64 37.96 -5.47 14.35
N THR A 65 37.36 -6.44 15.04
CA THR A 65 36.00 -6.93 14.73
C THR A 65 34.95 -5.84 14.89
N ALA A 66 35.01 -5.07 15.99
CA ALA A 66 34.08 -3.98 16.24
C ALA A 66 34.22 -2.87 15.19
N ASN A 67 35.45 -2.51 14.82
CA ASN A 67 35.69 -1.51 13.78
C ASN A 67 35.18 -1.95 12.41
N ASN A 68 35.43 -3.21 12.02
CA ASN A 68 34.89 -3.76 10.77
C ASN A 68 33.36 -3.75 10.75
N ALA A 69 32.71 -4.03 11.88
CA ALA A 69 31.26 -3.95 12.00
C ALA A 69 30.77 -2.50 11.87
N LEU A 70 31.45 -1.53 12.49
CA LEU A 70 31.10 -0.11 12.37
C LEU A 70 31.29 0.44 10.96
N GLU A 71 32.31 -0.03 10.22
CA GLU A 71 32.52 0.36 8.82
C GLU A 71 31.32 0.03 7.93
N GLN A 72 30.60 -1.08 8.20
CA GLN A 72 29.39 -1.44 7.46
C GLN A 72 28.26 -0.40 7.59
N PHE A 73 28.31 0.46 8.61
CA PHE A 73 27.33 1.51 8.87
C PHE A 73 27.86 2.92 8.59
N LYS A 74 29.12 3.07 8.18
CA LYS A 74 29.76 4.38 7.97
C LYS A 74 29.01 5.26 6.97
N ASP A 75 28.52 4.66 5.90
CA ASP A 75 27.84 5.36 4.82
C ASP A 75 26.31 5.37 5.01
N VAL A 76 25.82 4.86 6.15
CA VAL A 76 24.39 4.89 6.49
C VAL A 76 24.06 6.23 7.15
N ASP A 77 23.37 7.10 6.41
CA ASP A 77 22.79 8.31 6.97
C ASP A 77 21.49 7.97 7.71
N VAL A 78 21.63 7.76 9.03
CA VAL A 78 20.51 7.42 9.91
C VAL A 78 19.46 8.53 9.92
N THR A 79 19.86 9.80 9.78
CA THR A 79 18.95 10.95 9.73
C THR A 79 18.14 10.97 8.43
N GLU A 80 18.76 10.66 7.30
CA GLU A 80 18.06 10.53 6.02
C GLU A 80 17.04 9.38 6.06
N LEU A 81 17.45 8.19 6.55
CA LEU A 81 16.55 7.04 6.70
C LEU A 81 15.35 7.35 7.61
N GLN A 82 15.56 8.05 8.73
CA GLN A 82 14.47 8.49 9.60
C GLN A 82 13.53 9.48 8.87
N GLY A 83 14.09 10.37 8.05
CA GLY A 83 13.35 11.29 7.20
C GLY A 83 12.45 10.56 6.19
N GLU A 84 13.01 9.58 5.46
CA GLU A 84 12.28 8.75 4.50
C GLU A 84 11.16 7.95 5.16
N ILE A 85 11.42 7.33 6.31
CA ILE A 85 10.41 6.59 7.07
C ILE A 85 9.25 7.51 7.48
N THR A 86 9.55 8.72 7.93
CA THR A 86 8.53 9.70 8.32
C THR A 86 7.69 10.14 7.12
N LYS A 87 8.35 10.39 5.98
CA LYS A 87 7.68 10.73 4.73
C LYS A 87 6.75 9.60 4.26
N LEU A 88 7.24 8.36 4.22
CA LEU A 88 6.45 7.19 3.82
C LEU A 88 5.25 6.96 4.73
N LYS A 89 5.40 7.15 6.05
CA LYS A 89 4.28 7.05 6.99
C LYS A 89 3.21 8.11 6.71
N LYS A 90 3.62 9.36 6.43
CA LYS A 90 2.69 10.44 6.08
C LYS A 90 1.98 10.14 4.75
N ASP A 91 2.73 9.72 3.73
CA ASP A 91 2.17 9.40 2.41
C ASP A 91 1.18 8.23 2.49
N LEU A 92 1.48 7.23 3.31
CA LEU A 92 0.59 6.09 3.54
C LEU A 92 -0.71 6.52 4.22
N SER A 93 -0.63 7.29 5.31
CA SER A 93 -1.81 7.81 6.00
C SER A 93 -2.66 8.71 5.09
N SER A 94 -2.03 9.55 4.27
CA SER A 94 -2.73 10.38 3.28
C SER A 94 -3.42 9.56 2.20
N LYS A 95 -2.80 8.44 1.76
CA LYS A 95 -3.43 7.54 0.80
C LYS A 95 -4.59 6.76 1.40
N GLU A 96 -4.48 6.33 2.65
CA GLU A 96 -5.58 5.66 3.37
C GLU A 96 -6.80 6.57 3.48
N THR A 97 -6.61 7.85 3.84
CA THR A 97 -7.72 8.81 3.89
C THR A 97 -8.29 9.06 2.49
N GLU A 98 -7.45 9.28 1.48
CA GLU A 98 -7.90 9.47 0.09
C GLU A 98 -8.71 8.28 -0.43
N PHE A 99 -8.24 7.04 -0.19
CA PHE A 99 -8.96 5.84 -0.60
C PHE A 99 -10.26 5.66 0.18
N SER A 100 -10.27 5.92 1.49
CA SER A 100 -11.49 5.87 2.30
C SER A 100 -12.53 6.87 1.79
N THR A 101 -12.12 8.10 1.47
CA THR A 101 -13.02 9.10 0.87
C THR A 101 -13.54 8.65 -0.50
N LYS A 102 -12.68 8.15 -1.39
CA LYS A 102 -13.10 7.65 -2.70
C LYS A 102 -14.05 6.46 -2.60
N LEU A 103 -13.83 5.55 -1.67
CA LEU A 103 -14.73 4.42 -1.43
C LEU A 103 -16.09 4.91 -0.96
N ALA A 104 -16.14 5.84 0.00
CA ALA A 104 -17.39 6.45 0.45
C ALA A 104 -18.12 7.18 -0.70
N GLU A 105 -17.40 7.89 -1.57
CA GLU A 105 -17.97 8.52 -2.76
C GLU A 105 -18.53 7.49 -3.76
N ILE A 106 -17.81 6.39 -4.00
CA ILE A 106 -18.27 5.30 -4.89
C ILE A 106 -19.52 4.63 -4.31
N GLU A 107 -19.52 4.30 -3.02
CA GLU A 107 -20.67 3.70 -2.33
C GLU A 107 -21.88 4.63 -2.40
N TYR A 108 -21.69 5.92 -2.09
CA TYR A 108 -22.74 6.93 -2.18
C TYR A 108 -23.29 7.04 -3.60
N THR A 109 -22.42 7.21 -4.60
CA THR A 109 -22.85 7.38 -6.00
C THR A 109 -23.54 6.13 -6.55
N SER A 110 -23.09 4.94 -6.16
CA SER A 110 -23.73 3.68 -6.53
C SER A 110 -25.11 3.55 -5.91
N ALA A 111 -25.25 3.84 -4.62
CA ALA A 111 -26.54 3.85 -3.93
C ALA A 111 -27.51 4.86 -4.57
N VAL A 112 -27.03 6.06 -4.94
CA VAL A 112 -27.84 7.06 -5.64
C VAL A 112 -28.32 6.50 -6.99
N GLN A 113 -27.43 5.87 -7.76
CA GLN A 113 -27.82 5.29 -9.04
C GLN A 113 -28.85 4.17 -8.89
N GLU A 114 -28.72 3.31 -7.88
CA GLU A 114 -29.70 2.26 -7.58
C GLU A 114 -31.05 2.82 -7.18
N TYR A 115 -31.06 3.81 -6.28
CA TYR A 115 -32.27 4.51 -5.85
C TYR A 115 -33.01 5.13 -7.06
N PHE A 116 -32.28 5.78 -7.95
CA PHE A 116 -32.84 6.42 -9.14
C PHE A 116 -33.33 5.42 -10.21
N LYS A 117 -32.92 4.15 -10.19
CA LYS A 117 -33.48 3.11 -11.09
C LYS A 117 -34.95 2.81 -10.78
N GLY A 118 -35.41 3.07 -9.56
CA GLY A 118 -36.81 2.89 -9.17
C GLY A 118 -37.77 3.94 -9.75
N PHE A 119 -37.27 4.98 -10.41
CA PHE A 119 -38.07 6.08 -10.94
C PHE A 119 -37.99 6.15 -12.47
N LYS A 120 -39.14 6.36 -13.11
CA LYS A 120 -39.25 6.59 -14.56
C LYS A 120 -39.25 8.10 -14.83
N PHE A 121 -38.31 8.55 -15.65
CA PHE A 121 -38.14 9.95 -16.06
C PHE A 121 -38.46 10.09 -17.54
N THR A 122 -39.09 11.19 -17.94
CA THR A 122 -39.47 11.44 -19.34
C THR A 122 -38.27 11.69 -20.27
N SER A 123 -37.10 12.01 -19.71
CA SER A 123 -35.86 12.19 -20.48
C SER A 123 -34.61 11.92 -19.64
N GLU A 124 -33.50 11.59 -20.29
CA GLU A 124 -32.20 11.47 -19.61
C GLU A 124 -31.75 12.80 -18.98
N LEU A 125 -32.15 13.93 -19.56
CA LEU A 125 -31.80 15.26 -19.07
C LEU A 125 -32.52 15.56 -17.75
N ALA A 126 -33.81 15.20 -17.66
CA ALA A 126 -34.58 15.27 -16.41
C ALA A 126 -33.95 14.39 -15.31
N LYS A 127 -33.53 13.17 -15.66
CA LYS A 127 -32.83 12.28 -14.73
C LYS A 127 -31.51 12.89 -14.23
N LYS A 128 -30.70 13.48 -15.12
CA LYS A 128 -29.44 14.15 -14.74
C LYS A 128 -29.67 15.36 -13.85
N ALA A 129 -30.66 16.20 -14.16
CA ALA A 129 -31.02 17.36 -13.33
C ALA A 129 -31.46 16.92 -11.91
N ALA A 130 -32.33 15.91 -11.83
CA ALA A 130 -32.78 15.34 -10.56
C ALA A 130 -31.62 14.73 -9.75
N LEU A 131 -30.69 14.03 -10.41
CA LEU A 131 -29.48 13.49 -9.77
C LEU A 131 -28.57 14.59 -9.22
N GLU A 132 -28.39 15.70 -9.95
CA GLU A 132 -27.58 16.83 -9.48
C GLU A 132 -28.21 17.51 -8.27
N GLU A 133 -29.53 17.74 -8.29
CA GLU A 133 -30.24 18.31 -7.14
C GLU A 133 -30.22 17.37 -5.93
N PHE A 134 -30.36 16.06 -6.15
CA PHE A 134 -30.26 15.05 -5.10
C PHE A 134 -28.87 15.00 -4.47
N LYS A 135 -27.81 15.03 -5.29
CA LYS A 135 -26.41 15.08 -4.80
C LYS A 135 -26.12 16.37 -4.03
N LYS A 136 -26.67 17.52 -4.46
CA LYS A 136 -26.53 18.81 -3.75
C LYS A 136 -27.19 18.81 -2.37
N LYS A 137 -28.17 17.94 -2.14
CA LYS A 137 -28.83 17.80 -0.83
C LYS A 137 -28.00 17.00 0.18
N GLU A 138 -26.97 16.27 -0.27
CA GLU A 138 -26.07 15.45 0.57
C GLU A 138 -26.83 14.59 1.59
N LEU A 139 -27.92 13.96 1.14
CA LEU A 139 -28.77 13.14 2.01
C LEU A 139 -27.98 11.96 2.56
N LYS A 140 -28.12 11.68 3.86
CA LYS A 140 -27.41 10.58 4.51
C LYS A 140 -27.93 9.23 4.02
N LEU A 141 -27.01 8.32 3.75
CA LEU A 141 -27.31 6.92 3.44
C LEU A 141 -27.28 6.10 4.74
N GLU A 142 -28.42 5.59 5.18
CA GLU A 142 -28.55 4.68 6.33
C GLU A 142 -29.17 3.36 5.87
N ASN A 143 -28.53 2.23 6.19
CA ASN A 143 -29.03 0.89 5.83
C ASN A 143 -29.37 0.70 4.34
N GLY A 144 -28.64 1.38 3.44
CA GLY A 144 -28.91 1.33 2.00
C GLY A 144 -30.08 2.20 1.53
N GLN A 145 -30.65 3.04 2.39
CA GLN A 145 -31.71 3.98 2.07
C GLN A 145 -31.26 5.43 2.34
N PHE A 146 -31.66 6.35 1.47
CA PHE A 146 -31.40 7.77 1.69
C PHE A 146 -32.44 8.34 2.65
N LEU A 147 -31.99 8.81 3.81
CA LEU A 147 -32.87 9.44 4.79
C LEU A 147 -33.45 10.73 4.19
N GLY A 148 -34.78 10.79 4.05
CA GLY A 148 -35.47 11.90 3.38
C GLY A 148 -35.38 11.87 1.84
N GLY A 149 -34.82 10.81 1.25
CA GLY A 149 -34.76 10.65 -0.20
C GLY A 149 -36.14 10.57 -0.84
N ASP A 150 -37.06 9.79 -0.23
CA ASP A 150 -38.41 9.62 -0.75
C ASP A 150 -39.23 10.90 -0.69
N ASP A 151 -39.09 11.67 0.39
CA ASP A 151 -39.77 12.96 0.54
C ASP A 151 -39.23 14.00 -0.46
N PHE A 152 -37.91 14.00 -0.70
CA PHE A 152 -37.32 14.82 -1.74
C PHE A 152 -37.84 14.44 -3.13
N MET A 153 -37.89 13.15 -3.47
CA MET A 153 -38.39 12.70 -4.77
C MET A 153 -39.89 13.00 -4.95
N LYS A 154 -40.70 12.94 -3.90
CA LYS A 154 -42.11 13.37 -3.93
C LYS A 154 -42.23 14.86 -4.22
N GLN A 155 -41.49 15.71 -3.51
CA GLN A 155 -41.48 17.15 -3.75
C GLN A 155 -41.00 17.49 -5.17
N LEU A 156 -40.01 16.75 -5.67
CA LEU A 156 -39.49 16.95 -7.03
C LEU A 156 -40.53 16.57 -8.09
N LYS A 157 -41.30 15.48 -7.87
CA LYS A 157 -42.44 15.10 -8.71
C LYS A 157 -43.54 16.15 -8.69
N GLU A 158 -43.89 16.68 -7.52
CA GLU A 158 -44.91 17.73 -7.38
C GLU A 158 -44.50 19.04 -8.06
N SER A 159 -43.22 19.41 -7.96
CA SER A 159 -42.68 20.65 -8.53
C SER A 159 -42.46 20.55 -10.04
N ASN A 160 -42.11 19.36 -10.54
CA ASN A 160 -41.81 19.11 -11.96
C ASN A 160 -42.58 17.88 -12.49
N PRO A 161 -43.92 17.92 -12.55
CA PRO A 161 -44.73 16.77 -12.93
C PRO A 161 -44.41 16.26 -14.35
N THR A 162 -44.08 17.13 -15.30
CA THR A 162 -43.73 16.76 -16.68
C THR A 162 -42.37 16.08 -16.83
N ALA A 163 -41.56 16.04 -15.78
CA ALA A 163 -40.23 15.42 -15.78
C ALA A 163 -40.26 13.91 -15.44
N PHE A 164 -41.40 13.43 -14.93
CA PHE A 164 -41.62 12.04 -14.54
C PHE A 164 -42.68 11.41 -15.42
N GLU A 165 -42.52 10.12 -15.72
CA GLU A 165 -43.55 9.37 -16.45
C GLU A 165 -44.60 8.90 -15.45
N ASP A 166 -45.86 9.25 -15.68
CA ASP A 166 -46.99 8.65 -14.98
C ASP A 166 -47.20 7.21 -15.49
N GLU A 167 -47.50 6.27 -14.59
CA GLU A 167 -47.78 4.87 -15.00
C GLU A 167 -49.01 4.74 -15.91
N GLU A 168 -49.81 5.80 -16.05
CA GLU A 168 -50.95 5.85 -16.98
C GLU A 168 -50.59 6.22 -18.43
N ASP A 169 -49.34 6.66 -18.67
CA ASP A 169 -48.86 7.12 -19.99
C ASP A 169 -48.14 6.02 -20.79
N GLU A 170 -48.42 4.74 -20.52
CA GLU A 170 -48.29 3.72 -21.57
C GLU A 170 -49.28 4.06 -22.69
N LYS A 171 -48.85 4.92 -23.61
CA LYS A 171 -49.57 5.24 -24.84
C LYS A 171 -49.91 3.93 -25.54
N LYS A 172 -51.15 3.47 -25.31
CA LYS A 172 -51.70 2.26 -25.91
C LYS A 172 -51.39 2.30 -27.40
N PRO A 173 -50.78 1.25 -27.99
CA PRO A 173 -50.40 1.27 -29.38
C PRO A 173 -51.65 1.55 -30.23
N VAL A 174 -51.62 2.66 -30.96
CA VAL A 174 -52.65 2.94 -31.96
C VAL A 174 -52.43 1.95 -33.10
N ILE A 175 -53.24 0.90 -33.14
CA ILE A 175 -53.25 -0.06 -34.25
C ILE A 175 -53.81 0.66 -35.47
N ILE A 176 -52.94 1.23 -36.29
CA ILE A 176 -53.28 1.65 -37.64
C ILE A 176 -53.44 0.37 -38.46
N LYS A 177 -54.69 -0.02 -38.76
CA LYS A 177 -54.96 -1.12 -39.70
C LYS A 177 -54.36 -0.76 -41.05
N GLY A 178 -53.31 -1.46 -41.44
CA GLY A 178 -52.64 -1.27 -42.72
C GLY A 178 -53.61 -1.47 -43.90
N THR A 179 -53.72 -0.45 -44.75
CA THR A 179 -54.38 -0.53 -46.05
C THR A 179 -53.55 -1.41 -46.97
N LYS A 180 -53.93 -2.69 -47.09
CA LYS A 180 -53.41 -3.54 -48.18
C LYS A 180 -54.09 -3.10 -49.48
N GLN A 181 -53.32 -2.53 -50.41
CA GLN A 181 -53.75 -2.42 -51.80
C GLN A 181 -53.99 -3.84 -52.35
N ARG A 182 -55.22 -4.12 -52.79
CA ARG A 182 -55.58 -5.40 -53.42
C ARG A 182 -54.89 -5.53 -54.78
N LYS A 183 -54.38 -6.73 -55.08
CA LYS A 183 -53.91 -7.08 -56.42
C LYS A 183 -55.12 -7.41 -57.30
N GLN A 184 -55.06 -6.97 -58.55
CA GLN A 184 -56.12 -7.13 -59.55
C GLN A 184 -56.40 -8.63 -59.78
N GLY A 185 -57.62 -9.09 -59.45
CA GLY A 185 -58.06 -10.49 -59.60
C GLY A 185 -58.40 -11.23 -58.30
N GLU A 186 -58.27 -10.60 -57.13
CA GLU A 186 -58.65 -11.21 -55.85
C GLU A 186 -60.16 -11.10 -55.60
N LYS A 187 -60.83 -12.25 -55.46
CA LYS A 187 -62.28 -12.35 -55.15
C LYS A 187 -62.60 -11.65 -53.82
N MET A 188 -63.63 -10.82 -53.82
CA MET A 188 -64.06 -10.02 -52.67
C MET A 188 -64.97 -10.82 -51.73
N THR A 189 -65.02 -10.41 -50.46
CA THR A 189 -65.93 -11.04 -49.49
C THR A 189 -67.38 -10.71 -49.84
N LEU A 190 -68.33 -11.60 -49.50
CA LEU A 190 -69.76 -11.39 -49.77
C LEU A 190 -70.28 -10.03 -49.26
N SER A 191 -69.79 -9.59 -48.10
CA SER A 191 -70.14 -8.29 -47.49
C SER A 191 -69.69 -7.09 -48.33
N GLU A 192 -68.61 -7.25 -49.07
CA GLU A 192 -67.97 -6.19 -49.85
C GLU A 192 -68.46 -6.18 -51.30
N ALA A 193 -68.70 -7.36 -51.87
CA ALA A 193 -69.38 -7.52 -53.15
C ALA A 193 -70.82 -6.96 -53.12
N MET A 194 -71.53 -7.13 -52.01
CA MET A 194 -72.86 -6.54 -51.82
C MET A 194 -72.81 -5.00 -51.85
N LYS A 195 -71.81 -4.39 -51.20
CA LYS A 195 -71.62 -2.93 -51.24
C LYS A 195 -71.26 -2.46 -52.64
N TYR A 196 -70.36 -3.17 -53.32
CA TYR A 196 -69.93 -2.85 -54.67
C TYR A 196 -71.08 -2.94 -55.69
N LYS A 197 -71.95 -3.97 -55.64
CA LYS A 197 -73.15 -4.02 -56.51
C LYS A 197 -74.14 -2.91 -56.20
N ASN A 198 -74.23 -2.48 -54.95
CA ASN A 198 -75.11 -1.38 -54.59
C ASN A 198 -74.65 -0.05 -55.22
N GLU A 199 -73.34 0.12 -55.40
CA GLU A 199 -72.74 1.27 -56.08
C GLU A 199 -72.63 1.07 -57.61
N HIS A 200 -72.59 -0.19 -58.07
CA HIS A 200 -72.51 -0.59 -59.47
C HIS A 200 -73.57 -1.68 -59.79
N PRO A 201 -74.83 -1.29 -60.02
CA PRO A 201 -75.95 -2.23 -60.14
C PRO A 201 -75.88 -3.14 -61.37
N GLU A 202 -75.04 -2.80 -62.36
CA GLU A 202 -74.84 -3.58 -63.58
C GLU A 202 -73.88 -4.76 -63.41
N VAL A 203 -73.19 -4.89 -62.27
CA VAL A 203 -72.20 -5.93 -62.04
C VAL A 203 -72.83 -7.14 -61.32
N ASP A 204 -72.62 -8.34 -61.85
CA ASP A 204 -73.07 -9.58 -61.23
C ASP A 204 -72.19 -9.94 -60.03
N ILE A 205 -72.78 -9.94 -58.82
CA ILE A 205 -72.10 -10.32 -57.57
C ILE A 205 -71.39 -11.67 -57.68
N THR A 206 -71.93 -12.63 -58.45
CA THR A 206 -71.33 -13.96 -58.56
C THR A 206 -69.97 -13.95 -59.26
N THR A 207 -69.65 -12.90 -60.01
CA THR A 207 -68.33 -12.71 -60.65
C THR A 207 -67.31 -12.06 -59.73
N LEU A 208 -67.76 -11.48 -58.62
CA LEU A 208 -66.94 -10.73 -57.68
C LEU A 208 -66.48 -11.58 -56.48
N ILE A 209 -67.16 -12.67 -56.17
CA ILE A 209 -66.90 -13.55 -55.00
C ILE A 209 -66.31 -14.89 -55.44
#